data_AF-A0A7X7BLW5-F1
#
_entry.id   AF-A0A7X7BLW5-F1
#
_cell.length_a   1.000
_cell.length_b   1.000
_cell.length_c   1.000
_cell.angle_alpha   90.00
_cell.angle_beta   90.00
_cell.angle_gamma   90.00
#
_symmetry.space_group_name_H-M   'P 1'
#
loop_
_entity.id
_entity.type
_entity.pdbx_description
1 polymer ?
#
loop_
_entity_poly.entity_id
_entity_poly.type
_entity_poly.pdbx_seq_one_letter_code
_entity_poly.pdbx_strand_id
1 'polypeptide(L)'
;MSKQIKENHKHLAQDDRICIEKSLDLKVPFREIAKAFLKDPTTISKEIRLHRRVKPRNPFNQDNNCIRRTDCSMKNVCSTGECGPRGCGQKIEL
;
A
#
# COMPACT_ATOMS: atom_id res chain seq x y z
N MET A 1 17.27 -15.66 9.14
CA MET A 1 17.04 -16.48 7.93
C MET A 1 15.74 -17.25 8.11
N SER A 2 14.67 -16.80 7.47
CA SER A 2 13.34 -17.43 7.56
C SER A 2 13.36 -18.77 6.83
N LYS A 3 12.77 -19.81 7.44
CA LYS A 3 12.64 -21.17 6.89
C LYS A 3 12.07 -21.12 5.46
N GLN A 4 12.78 -21.76 4.54
CA GLN A 4 12.57 -21.68 3.08
C GLN A 4 11.16 -22.15 2.73
N ILE A 5 10.32 -21.22 2.27
CA ILE A 5 9.11 -21.55 1.52
C ILE A 5 9.60 -22.08 0.17
N LYS A 6 9.14 -23.27 -0.23
CA LYS A 6 9.51 -23.87 -1.52
C LYS A 6 8.97 -22.95 -2.62
N GLU A 7 9.83 -22.10 -3.19
CA GLU A 7 9.40 -21.07 -4.13
C GLU A 7 8.86 -21.70 -5.41
N ASN A 8 7.63 -21.36 -5.76
CA ASN A 8 7.08 -21.64 -7.08
C ASN A 8 7.62 -20.57 -8.06
N HIS A 9 8.22 -20.95 -9.19
CA HIS A 9 8.76 -20.00 -10.17
C HIS A 9 7.71 -19.42 -11.14
N LYS A 10 6.43 -19.78 -11.01
CA LYS A 10 5.36 -19.21 -11.83
C LYS A 10 5.12 -17.73 -11.54
N HIS A 11 4.80 -16.93 -12.55
CA HIS A 11 4.36 -15.56 -12.34
C HIS A 11 3.02 -15.51 -11.58
N LEU A 12 2.82 -14.46 -10.79
CA LEU A 12 1.52 -14.17 -10.15
C LEU A 12 0.53 -13.77 -11.24
N ALA A 13 -0.63 -14.42 -11.25
CA ALA A 13 -1.72 -14.08 -12.14
C ALA A 13 -2.54 -12.88 -11.61
N GLN A 14 -3.44 -12.35 -12.44
CA GLN A 14 -4.31 -11.26 -12.03
C GLN A 14 -5.22 -11.66 -10.85
N ASP A 15 -5.71 -12.90 -10.82
CA ASP A 15 -6.53 -13.43 -9.71
C ASP A 15 -5.74 -13.49 -8.40
N ASP A 16 -4.45 -13.81 -8.46
CA ASP A 16 -3.59 -13.81 -7.28
C ASP A 16 -3.47 -12.41 -6.68
N ARG A 17 -3.40 -11.37 -7.52
CA ARG A 17 -3.35 -9.96 -7.08
C ARG A 17 -4.62 -9.55 -6.36
N ILE A 18 -5.78 -9.95 -6.88
CA ILE A 18 -7.09 -9.70 -6.24
C ILE A 18 -7.14 -10.36 -4.85
N CYS A 19 -6.61 -11.58 -4.73
CA CYS A 19 -6.53 -12.28 -3.45
C CYS A 19 -5.53 -11.61 -2.47
N ILE A 20 -4.39 -11.12 -2.97
CA ILE A 20 -3.45 -10.33 -2.17
C ILE A 20 -4.14 -9.05 -1.67
N GLU A 21 -4.83 -8.31 -2.53
CA GLU A 21 -5.55 -7.08 -2.17
C GLU A 21 -6.55 -7.32 -1.03
N LYS A 22 -7.41 -8.34 -1.17
CA LYS A 22 -8.37 -8.74 -0.11
C LYS A 22 -7.66 -9.10 1.20
N SER A 23 -6.51 -9.77 1.13
CA SER A 23 -5.73 -10.13 2.32
C SER A 23 -5.14 -8.89 3.02
N LEU A 24 -4.77 -7.87 2.25
CA LEU A 24 -4.30 -6.59 2.79
C LEU A 24 -5.43 -5.80 3.45
N ASP A 25 -6.63 -5.81 2.86
CA ASP A 25 -7.82 -5.20 3.46
C ASP A 25 -8.16 -5.83 4.81
N LEU A 26 -7.95 -7.14 4.94
CA LEU A 26 -8.11 -7.89 6.19
C LEU A 26 -6.91 -7.73 7.16
N LYS A 27 -5.92 -6.88 6.84
CA LYS A 27 -4.69 -6.65 7.62
C LYS A 27 -3.90 -7.93 7.90
N VAL A 28 -3.96 -8.90 6.99
CA VAL A 28 -3.18 -10.14 7.09
C VAL A 28 -1.69 -9.82 6.95
N PRO A 29 -0.81 -10.35 7.81
CA PRO A 29 0.62 -10.09 7.71
C PRO A 29 1.21 -10.73 6.44
N PHE A 30 2.19 -10.06 5.82
CA PHE A 30 2.82 -10.51 4.56
C PHE A 30 3.36 -11.93 4.60
N ARG A 31 3.83 -12.40 5.76
CA ARG A 31 4.33 -13.77 5.92
C ARG A 31 3.24 -14.81 5.69
N GLU A 32 2.02 -14.56 6.15
CA GLU A 32 0.89 -15.48 5.96
C GLU A 32 0.39 -15.43 4.52
N ILE A 33 0.32 -14.23 3.93
CA ILE A 33 0.01 -14.07 2.50
C ILE A 33 1.02 -14.84 1.64
N ALA A 34 2.32 -14.67 1.91
CA ALA A 34 3.39 -15.34 1.18
C ALA A 34 3.32 -16.87 1.26
N LYS A 35 2.94 -17.42 2.41
CA LYS A 35 2.70 -18.86 2.58
C LYS A 35 1.55 -19.36 1.70
N ALA A 36 0.45 -18.60 1.61
CA ALA A 36 -0.71 -18.98 0.80
C ALA A 36 -0.35 -19.12 -0.70
N PHE A 37 0.56 -18.27 -1.19
CA PHE A 37 1.00 -18.30 -2.59
C PHE A 37 2.29 -19.09 -2.84
N LEU A 38 2.89 -19.68 -1.80
CA LEU A 38 4.20 -20.35 -1.85
C LEU A 38 5.30 -19.46 -2.48
N LYS A 39 5.33 -18.19 -2.06
CA LYS A 39 6.31 -17.18 -2.49
C LYS A 39 7.11 -16.68 -1.30
N ASP A 40 8.27 -16.08 -1.57
CA ASP A 40 8.95 -15.29 -0.56
C ASP A 40 8.18 -13.98 -0.25
N PRO A 41 8.10 -13.53 1.03
CA PRO A 41 7.45 -12.27 1.39
C PRO A 41 7.99 -11.05 0.66
N THR A 42 9.26 -11.06 0.25
CA THR A 42 9.85 -9.97 -0.55
C THR A 42 9.28 -9.96 -1.97
N THR A 43 8.96 -11.11 -2.56
CA THR A 43 8.29 -11.21 -3.86
C THR A 43 6.89 -10.61 -3.81
N ILE A 44 6.11 -10.95 -2.78
CA ILE A 44 4.81 -10.31 -2.53
C ILE A 44 4.98 -8.79 -2.34
N SER A 45 5.97 -8.37 -1.57
CA SER A 45 6.24 -6.94 -1.34
C SER A 45 6.60 -6.18 -2.63
N LYS A 46 7.37 -6.81 -3.54
CA LYS A 46 7.70 -6.25 -4.85
C LYS A 46 6.47 -6.15 -5.74
N GLU A 47 5.65 -7.19 -5.78
CA GLU A 47 4.40 -7.21 -6.55
C GLU A 47 3.47 -6.07 -6.12
N ILE A 48 3.29 -5.90 -4.81
CA ILE A 48 2.46 -4.84 -4.23
C ILE A 48 3.00 -3.47 -4.61
N ARG A 49 4.32 -3.26 -4.48
CA ARG A 49 4.94 -1.97 -4.83
C ARG A 49 4.82 -1.62 -6.30
N LEU A 50 4.87 -2.61 -7.18
CA LEU A 50 4.81 -2.43 -8.62
C LEU A 50 3.39 -2.10 -9.09
N HIS A 51 2.37 -2.72 -8.49
CA HIS A 51 0.98 -2.61 -8.94
C HIS A 51 0.11 -1.68 -8.10
N ARG A 52 0.58 -1.23 -6.93
CA ARG A 52 -0.20 -0.29 -6.10
C ARG A 52 -0.55 0.96 -6.90
N ARG A 53 -1.84 1.28 -6.94
CA ARG A 53 -2.33 2.58 -7.39
C ARG A 53 -2.60 3.42 -6.16
N VAL A 54 -2.02 4.62 -6.15
CA VAL A 54 -2.32 5.60 -5.10
C VAL A 54 -3.67 6.20 -5.46
N LYS A 55 -4.71 5.82 -4.73
CA LYS A 55 -6.00 6.47 -4.88
C LYS A 55 -5.91 7.90 -4.33
N PRO A 56 -6.21 8.93 -5.14
CA PRO A 56 -6.24 10.29 -4.64
C PRO A 56 -7.31 10.38 -3.56
N ARG A 57 -6.96 11.07 -2.47
CA ARG A 57 -7.87 11.24 -1.34
C ARG A 57 -9.05 12.13 -1.77
N ASN A 58 -10.28 11.81 -1.34
CA ASN A 58 -11.46 12.60 -1.67
C ASN A 58 -11.33 14.04 -1.13
N PRO A 59 -11.40 15.09 -1.96
CA PRO A 59 -11.20 16.47 -1.51
C PRO A 59 -12.34 17.03 -0.65
N PHE A 60 -13.51 16.39 -0.65
CA PHE A 60 -14.69 16.86 0.09
C PHE A 60 -14.71 16.30 1.53
N ASN A 61 -14.88 17.18 2.53
CA ASN A 61 -15.06 16.89 3.97
C ASN A 61 -13.90 16.17 4.68
N GLN A 62 -12.67 16.65 4.56
CA GLN A 62 -11.53 16.04 5.25
C GLN A 62 -10.67 17.02 6.04
N ASP A 63 -10.34 16.60 7.27
CA ASP A 63 -9.39 17.29 8.14
C ASP A 63 -7.98 17.31 7.54
N ASN A 64 -7.30 18.45 7.72
CA ASN A 64 -5.89 18.61 7.40
C ASN A 64 -5.04 17.58 8.19
N ASN A 65 -4.30 16.73 7.47
CA ASN A 65 -3.37 15.75 8.05
C ASN A 65 -2.08 16.38 8.61
N CYS A 66 -1.93 17.70 8.54
CA CYS A 66 -0.80 18.40 9.11
C CYS A 66 -0.71 18.13 10.62
N ILE A 67 0.46 17.68 11.08
CA ILE A 67 0.73 17.49 12.51
C ILE A 67 0.54 18.77 13.33
N ARG A 68 0.66 19.94 12.68
CA ARG A 68 0.40 21.28 13.24
C ARG A 68 -0.95 21.87 12.82
N ARG A 69 -1.96 21.05 12.50
CA ARG A 69 -3.25 21.53 11.95
C ARG A 69 -3.94 22.63 12.75
N THR A 70 -3.68 22.74 14.06
CA THR A 70 -4.26 23.76 14.94
C THR A 70 -3.67 25.15 14.70
N ASP A 71 -2.38 25.24 14.37
CA ASP A 71 -1.63 26.50 14.30
C ASP A 71 -1.12 26.81 12.88
N CYS A 72 -1.25 25.84 11.97
CA CYS A 72 -0.76 25.95 10.59
C CYS A 72 -1.71 26.81 9.75
N SER A 73 -1.23 27.98 9.33
CA SER A 73 -1.95 28.89 8.42
C SER A 73 -1.77 28.55 6.93
N MET A 74 -0.95 27.55 6.59
CA MET A 74 -0.70 27.16 5.21
C MET A 74 -1.93 26.50 4.58
N LYS A 75 -2.35 27.04 3.44
CA LYS A 75 -3.45 26.53 2.62
C LYS A 75 -2.89 26.11 1.26
N ASN A 76 -3.59 25.22 0.55
CA ASN A 76 -3.25 24.79 -0.82
C ASN A 76 -1.86 24.12 -0.99
N VAL A 77 -1.31 23.52 0.07
CA VAL A 77 0.04 22.89 0.09
C VAL A 77 0.20 21.72 -0.90
N CYS A 78 -0.92 21.12 -1.34
CA CYS A 78 -0.88 20.11 -2.40
C CYS A 78 -0.51 20.69 -3.78
N SER A 79 -0.74 21.99 -3.99
CA SER A 79 -0.43 22.68 -5.26
C SER A 79 1.01 23.18 -5.33
N THR A 80 1.70 23.25 -4.20
CA THR A 80 3.08 23.77 -4.10
C THR A 80 4.16 22.69 -4.21
N GLY A 81 3.78 21.42 -4.39
CA GLY A 81 4.73 20.31 -4.50
C GLY A 81 5.43 19.91 -3.19
N GLU A 82 5.17 20.63 -2.10
CA GLU A 82 5.77 20.38 -0.77
C GLU A 82 5.04 19.28 0.03
N CYS A 83 3.89 18.82 -0.47
CA CYS A 83 3.30 17.56 -0.06
C CYS A 83 4.21 16.42 -0.53
N GLY A 84 5.17 16.00 0.32
CA GLY A 84 5.98 14.82 0.06
C GLY A 84 5.11 13.62 -0.33
N PRO A 85 5.63 12.65 -1.11
CA PRO A 85 4.84 11.62 -1.81
C PRO A 85 4.02 10.67 -0.90
N ARG A 86 4.06 10.84 0.42
CA ARG A 86 3.35 10.04 1.43
C ARG A 86 2.45 10.85 2.38
N GLY A 87 2.15 12.12 2.05
CA GLY A 87 1.57 13.07 3.01
C GLY A 87 0.07 13.00 3.28
N CYS A 88 -0.74 12.30 2.48
CA CYS A 88 -2.19 12.34 2.66
C CYS A 88 -2.80 10.94 2.56
N GLY A 89 -3.21 10.38 3.71
CA GLY A 89 -3.84 9.06 3.91
C GLY A 89 -4.19 8.31 2.62
N GLN A 90 -3.24 7.48 2.17
CA GLN A 90 -3.32 6.81 0.89
C GLN A 90 -3.94 5.43 1.12
N LYS A 91 -5.11 5.18 0.51
CA LYS A 91 -5.60 3.82 0.39
C LYS A 91 -4.74 3.11 -0.66
N ILE A 92 -4.21 1.96 -0.31
CA ILE A 92 -3.48 1.08 -1.23
C ILE A 92 -4.55 0.23 -1.92
N GLU A 93 -4.71 0.40 -3.24
CA GLU A 93 -5.49 -0.48 -4.11
C GLU A 93 -4.49 -1.13 -5.09
N LEU A 94 -4.66 -2.43 -5.37
CA LEU A 94 -3.73 -3.23 -6.21
C LEU A 94 -4.30 -3.53 -7.60
#